data_AF-M1KKD0-F1
#
_entry.id   AF-M1KKD0-F1
#
_cell.length_a   1.000
_cell.length_b   1.000
_cell.length_c   1.000
_cell.angle_alpha   90.00
_cell.angle_beta   90.00
_cell.angle_gamma   90.00
#
_symmetry.space_group_name_H-M   'P 1'
#
loop_
_entity.id
_entity.type
_entity.pdbx_description
1 polymer ?
#
loop_
_entity_poly.entity_id
_entity_poly.type
_entity_poly.pdbx_seq_one_letter_code
_entity_poly.pdbx_strand_id
1 'polypeptide(L)'
;MAYKRKRNVKVDHSQMYPVYKPGSFDVSSLEEYIPPSLDTGMEADEEKELHLKKIMEGEKGSIPIPIMVEVNNPARQMYGKYIPRRRYVEWAGDAENEYLLDHRDEEACRELGMSREEFCRSMCMVEREQSPAEGGEKLTKMISSRILIRSERFSPLAYVCFRKRIIKPSRRSRRSEELSKEKVERIWRELHLLGVLCDFYCKRNRLERALESVESDLFRTSCILMKNSTRKVRRRIARKMVNRQHVSPKGGANGTSGGIGDIVFDRTRIRLLRQRIREAKQRIHVSEYDAEIQAFRRHNEMYRM
;
A
#
# COMPACT_ATOMS: atom_id res chain seq x y z
N MET A 1 41.63 -15.04 -26.62
CA MET A 1 41.44 -14.04 -27.70
C MET A 1 40.66 -12.86 -27.15
N ALA A 2 41.25 -11.66 -27.14
CA ALA A 2 40.60 -10.47 -26.58
C ALA A 2 39.74 -9.77 -27.64
N TYR A 3 38.42 -9.71 -27.42
CA TYR A 3 37.50 -8.97 -28.27
C TYR A 3 37.74 -7.45 -28.13
N LYS A 4 38.29 -6.83 -29.18
CA LYS A 4 38.41 -5.36 -29.25
C LYS A 4 37.03 -4.74 -29.46
N ARG A 5 36.56 -3.96 -28.47
CA ARG A 5 35.34 -3.13 -28.57
C ARG A 5 35.50 -2.13 -29.71
N LYS A 6 34.71 -2.27 -30.78
CA LYS A 6 34.54 -1.22 -31.80
C LYS A 6 33.69 -0.08 -31.18
N ARG A 7 34.31 1.08 -30.94
CA ARG A 7 33.59 2.33 -30.65
C ARG A 7 33.37 3.08 -31.96
N ASN A 8 32.18 3.68 -32.11
CA ASN A 8 31.75 4.53 -33.23
C ASN A 8 31.33 3.79 -34.51
N VAL A 9 30.37 2.87 -34.42
CA VAL A 9 29.57 2.49 -35.59
C VAL A 9 28.53 3.60 -35.80
N LYS A 10 28.72 4.44 -36.83
CA LYS A 10 27.68 5.36 -37.28
C LYS A 10 26.54 4.51 -37.83
N VAL A 11 25.35 4.64 -37.26
CA VAL A 11 24.15 3.95 -37.74
C VAL A 11 23.74 4.62 -39.04
N ASP A 12 23.83 3.89 -40.15
CA ASP A 12 23.38 4.38 -41.45
C ASP A 12 21.85 4.50 -41.43
N HIS A 13 21.33 5.73 -41.50
CA HIS A 13 19.89 6.02 -41.52
C HIS A 13 19.24 5.84 -42.90
N SER A 14 20.03 5.43 -43.89
CA SER A 14 19.61 5.15 -45.27
C SER A 14 19.08 3.73 -45.47
N GLN A 15 19.35 2.82 -44.53
CA GLN A 15 18.79 1.47 -44.56
C GLN A 15 17.32 1.49 -44.12
N MET A 16 16.42 1.22 -45.06
CA MET A 16 15.02 0.94 -44.74
C MET A 16 14.95 -0.36 -43.94
N TYR A 17 14.55 -0.26 -42.68
CA TYR A 17 14.24 -1.44 -41.89
C TYR A 17 12.93 -2.03 -42.39
N PRO A 18 12.91 -3.29 -42.87
CA PRO A 18 11.67 -3.94 -43.26
C PRO A 18 10.75 -4.05 -42.03
N VAL A 19 9.63 -3.33 -42.07
CA VAL A 19 8.55 -3.48 -41.09
C VAL A 19 7.77 -4.72 -41.51
N TYR A 20 8.09 -5.86 -40.90
CA TYR A 20 7.42 -7.12 -41.20
C TYR A 20 5.97 -7.09 -40.71
N LYS A 21 5.04 -7.39 -41.61
CA LYS A 21 3.65 -7.65 -41.23
C LYS A 21 3.58 -9.05 -40.59
N PRO A 22 2.70 -9.26 -39.60
CA PRO A 22 2.51 -10.58 -39.02
C PRO A 22 2.21 -11.61 -40.12
N GLY A 23 3.05 -12.66 -40.23
CA GLY A 23 2.84 -13.79 -41.15
C GLY A 23 3.79 -13.90 -42.35
N SER A 24 4.74 -12.96 -42.56
CA SER A 24 5.64 -12.99 -43.74
C SER A 24 7.07 -13.48 -43.45
N PHE A 25 7.29 -14.35 -42.47
CA PHE A 25 8.63 -14.79 -42.12
C PHE A 25 9.14 -15.86 -43.09
N ASP A 26 10.29 -15.61 -43.70
CA ASP A 26 11.11 -16.63 -44.33
C ASP A 26 12.02 -17.25 -43.27
N VAL A 27 11.73 -18.51 -42.92
CA VAL A 27 12.38 -19.27 -41.83
C VAL A 27 13.89 -19.44 -42.09
N SER A 28 14.34 -19.31 -43.32
CA SER A 28 15.75 -19.42 -43.72
C SER A 28 16.66 -18.30 -43.20
N SER A 29 16.09 -17.22 -42.66
CA SER A 29 16.83 -16.04 -42.17
C SER A 29 17.06 -16.00 -40.66
N LEU A 30 16.54 -16.98 -39.91
CA LEU A 30 16.74 -17.08 -38.46
C LEU A 30 18.07 -17.77 -38.16
N GLU A 31 19.09 -17.00 -37.76
CA GLU A 31 20.31 -17.56 -37.19
C GLU A 31 20.01 -18.15 -35.80
N GLU A 32 20.14 -19.47 -35.65
CA GLU A 32 19.97 -20.15 -34.37
C GLU A 32 21.07 -19.75 -33.39
N TYR A 33 20.66 -19.14 -32.28
CA TYR A 33 21.55 -18.86 -31.15
C TYR A 33 21.84 -20.16 -30.39
N ILE A 34 23.10 -20.59 -30.38
CA ILE A 34 23.57 -21.75 -29.61
C ILE A 34 24.10 -21.25 -28.26
N PRO A 35 23.38 -21.42 -27.13
CA PRO A 35 23.91 -21.08 -25.82
C PRO A 35 25.01 -22.07 -25.39
N PRO A 36 26.04 -21.63 -24.66
CA PRO A 36 27.02 -22.54 -24.07
C PRO A 36 26.37 -23.40 -22.96
N SER A 37 26.74 -24.68 -22.91
CA SER A 37 26.25 -25.67 -21.95
C SER A 37 26.59 -25.26 -20.52
N LEU A 38 25.57 -24.87 -19.74
CA LEU A 38 25.65 -24.64 -18.30
C LEU A 38 25.07 -25.86 -17.60
N ASP A 39 25.93 -26.61 -16.93
CA ASP A 39 25.61 -27.83 -16.20
C ASP A 39 25.03 -27.46 -14.82
N THR A 40 23.69 -27.35 -14.75
CA THR A 40 22.95 -27.19 -13.49
C THR A 40 21.84 -28.23 -13.47
N GLY A 41 21.77 -29.04 -12.42
CA GLY A 41 20.88 -30.22 -12.24
C GLY A 41 19.37 -29.95 -12.34
N MET A 42 18.92 -29.55 -13.53
CA MET A 42 17.56 -29.35 -14.02
C MET A 42 17.13 -30.48 -14.97
N GLU A 43 17.86 -31.60 -14.98
CA GLU A 43 17.70 -32.71 -15.95
C GLU A 43 16.29 -33.33 -15.96
N ALA A 44 15.51 -33.19 -14.89
CA ALA A 44 14.14 -33.72 -14.83
C ALA A 44 13.08 -32.84 -15.54
N ASP A 45 13.34 -31.54 -15.75
CA ASP A 45 12.44 -30.66 -16.51
C ASP A 45 12.85 -30.59 -18.01
N GLU A 46 14.06 -31.01 -18.36
CA GLU A 46 14.52 -31.15 -19.76
C GLU A 46 13.77 -32.23 -20.55
N GLU A 47 13.19 -33.24 -19.90
CA GLU A 47 12.32 -34.22 -20.58
C GLU A 47 11.05 -33.57 -21.18
N LYS A 48 10.59 -32.43 -20.63
CA LYS A 48 9.51 -31.64 -21.25
C LYS A 48 10.00 -30.82 -22.43
N GLU A 49 11.26 -30.41 -22.45
CA GLU A 49 11.87 -29.72 -23.59
C GLU A 49 12.11 -30.64 -24.78
N LEU A 50 12.24 -31.97 -24.58
CA LEU A 50 12.27 -32.93 -25.68
C LEU A 50 10.98 -32.93 -26.52
N HIS A 51 9.83 -32.58 -25.94
CA HIS A 51 8.58 -32.47 -26.69
C HIS A 51 8.60 -31.25 -27.62
N LEU A 52 9.09 -30.10 -27.13
CA LEU A 52 9.31 -28.90 -27.95
C LEU A 52 10.35 -29.14 -29.02
N LYS A 53 11.44 -29.83 -28.69
CA LYS A 53 12.49 -30.22 -29.66
C LYS A 53 11.95 -31.14 -30.75
N LYS A 54 11.13 -32.14 -30.41
CA LYS A 54 10.44 -33.00 -31.39
C LYS A 54 9.41 -32.24 -32.23
N ILE A 55 8.73 -31.25 -31.67
CA ILE A 55 7.84 -30.35 -32.43
C ILE A 55 8.65 -29.49 -33.40
N MET A 56 9.82 -29.01 -32.99
CA MET A 56 10.72 -28.20 -33.83
C MET A 56 11.42 -29.04 -34.92
N GLU A 57 11.80 -30.29 -34.61
CA GLU A 57 12.55 -31.18 -35.52
C GLU A 57 11.63 -31.99 -36.47
N GLY A 58 10.34 -32.13 -36.16
CA GLY A 58 9.49 -33.17 -36.75
C GLY A 58 8.57 -32.79 -37.91
N GLU A 59 7.86 -31.66 -37.87
CA GLU A 59 6.82 -31.39 -38.87
C GLU A 59 6.69 -29.89 -39.14
N LYS A 60 6.46 -29.52 -40.41
CA LYS A 60 6.03 -28.17 -40.85
C LYS A 60 4.62 -27.82 -40.35
N GLY A 61 4.31 -28.12 -39.09
CA GLY A 61 3.08 -27.73 -38.43
C GLY A 61 3.16 -26.25 -38.08
N SER A 62 2.28 -25.43 -38.66
CA SER A 62 2.14 -24.05 -38.22
C SER A 62 1.78 -24.03 -36.74
N ILE A 63 2.60 -23.41 -35.90
CA ILE A 63 2.25 -23.19 -34.49
C ILE A 63 0.97 -22.34 -34.47
N PRO A 64 -0.15 -22.84 -33.93
CA PRO A 64 -1.38 -22.07 -33.90
C PRO A 64 -1.17 -20.88 -32.95
N ILE A 65 -1.07 -19.68 -33.51
CA ILE A 65 -1.04 -18.44 -32.73
C ILE A 65 -2.50 -18.06 -32.44
N PRO A 66 -2.94 -18.02 -31.17
CA PRO A 66 -4.30 -17.60 -30.85
C PRO A 66 -4.51 -16.15 -31.32
N ILE A 67 -5.53 -15.95 -32.14
CA ILE A 67 -5.91 -14.63 -32.67
C ILE A 67 -6.87 -13.99 -31.67
N MET A 68 -6.49 -12.83 -31.13
CA MET A 68 -7.43 -12.01 -30.36
C MET A 68 -8.45 -11.38 -31.31
N VAL A 69 -9.70 -11.86 -31.27
CA VAL A 69 -10.78 -11.39 -32.15
C VAL A 69 -11.45 -10.14 -31.59
N GLU A 70 -11.73 -10.11 -30.29
CA GLU A 70 -12.44 -9.02 -29.64
C GLU A 70 -11.76 -8.61 -28.33
N VAL A 71 -11.76 -7.31 -28.06
CA VAL A 71 -11.23 -6.75 -26.80
C VAL A 71 -12.39 -6.19 -26.01
N ASN A 72 -12.88 -6.97 -25.04
CA ASN A 72 -13.84 -6.49 -24.06
C ASN A 72 -13.09 -5.96 -22.83
N ASN A 73 -13.28 -4.69 -22.46
CA ASN A 73 -12.65 -4.07 -21.30
C ASN A 73 -13.70 -3.49 -20.33
N PRO A 74 -14.41 -4.36 -19.58
CA PRO A 74 -15.39 -3.93 -18.59
C PRO A 74 -14.74 -3.19 -17.41
N ALA A 75 -13.47 -3.49 -17.11
CA ALA A 75 -12.73 -2.82 -16.03
C ALA A 75 -12.59 -1.31 -16.27
N ARG A 76 -12.40 -0.86 -17.52
CA ARG A 76 -12.35 0.57 -17.85
C ARG A 76 -13.69 1.27 -17.61
N GLN A 77 -14.80 0.56 -17.79
CA GLN A 77 -16.14 1.09 -17.51
C GLN A 77 -16.39 1.21 -16.01
N MET A 78 -15.99 0.19 -15.24
CA MET A 78 -16.20 0.15 -13.79
C MET A 78 -15.23 1.04 -12.99
N TYR A 79 -13.94 0.99 -13.29
CA TYR A 79 -12.88 1.63 -12.49
C TYR A 79 -12.29 2.89 -13.13
N GLY A 80 -12.73 3.24 -14.34
CA GLY A 80 -12.26 4.42 -15.07
C GLY A 80 -10.86 4.27 -15.66
N LYS A 81 -10.24 5.41 -15.99
CA LYS A 81 -8.91 5.45 -16.61
C LYS A 81 -7.82 5.49 -15.54
N TYR A 82 -6.91 4.52 -15.57
CA TYR A 82 -5.71 4.54 -14.73
C TYR A 82 -4.82 5.75 -15.06
N ILE A 83 -4.42 6.50 -14.04
CA ILE A 83 -3.49 7.64 -14.15
C ILE A 83 -2.12 7.17 -13.65
N PRO A 84 -1.12 7.01 -14.54
CA PRO A 84 0.20 6.55 -14.13
C PRO A 84 0.87 7.61 -13.24
N ARG A 85 1.49 7.15 -12.15
CA ARG A 85 2.29 8.01 -11.28
C ARG A 85 3.67 8.25 -11.90
N ARG A 86 4.28 9.38 -11.55
CA ARG A 86 5.67 9.73 -11.98
C ARG A 86 6.74 8.79 -11.41
N ARG A 87 6.42 8.08 -10.33
CA ARG A 87 7.29 7.09 -9.68
C ARG A 87 6.66 5.71 -9.82
N TYR A 88 7.50 4.68 -9.74
CA TYR A 88 7.04 3.30 -9.68
C TYR A 88 6.06 3.10 -8.51
N VAL A 89 5.08 2.22 -8.72
CA VAL A 89 4.10 1.87 -7.71
C VAL A 89 4.74 0.89 -6.75
N GLU A 90 4.85 1.28 -5.48
CA GLU A 90 5.22 0.38 -4.39
C GLU A 90 3.92 -0.16 -3.78
N TRP A 91 3.61 -1.43 -4.04
CA TRP A 91 2.43 -2.12 -3.52
C TRP A 91 2.85 -3.46 -2.92
N ALA A 92 2.41 -3.71 -1.68
CA ALA A 92 2.71 -4.92 -0.92
C ALA A 92 1.44 -5.60 -0.35
N GLY A 93 0.26 -5.13 -0.74
CA GLY A 93 -1.01 -5.75 -0.33
C GLY A 93 -1.30 -7.00 -1.13
N ASP A 94 -1.89 -8.00 -0.48
CA ASP A 94 -2.45 -9.16 -1.17
C ASP A 94 -3.82 -8.83 -1.78
N ALA A 95 -4.27 -9.65 -2.72
CA ALA A 95 -5.64 -9.56 -3.21
C ALA A 95 -6.62 -9.96 -2.10
N GLU A 96 -7.62 -9.13 -1.85
CA GLU A 96 -8.64 -9.39 -0.83
C GLU A 96 -9.48 -10.62 -1.23
N ASN A 97 -9.68 -11.53 -0.29
CA ASN A 97 -10.52 -12.71 -0.49
C ASN A 97 -11.96 -12.39 -0.05
N GLU A 98 -12.62 -11.53 -0.82
CA GLU A 98 -14.00 -11.14 -0.55
C GLU A 98 -15.00 -12.09 -1.22
N TYR A 99 -16.10 -12.38 -0.54
CA TYR A 99 -17.21 -13.14 -1.12
C TYR A 99 -18.01 -12.24 -2.06
N LEU A 100 -18.08 -12.64 -3.34
CA LEU A 100 -18.88 -11.95 -4.34
C LEU A 100 -20.27 -12.59 -4.39
N LEU A 101 -21.31 -11.81 -4.06
CA LEU A 101 -22.69 -12.27 -4.11
C LEU A 101 -23.10 -12.61 -5.54
N ASP A 102 -23.63 -13.82 -5.74
CA ASP A 102 -24.28 -14.17 -7.00
C ASP A 102 -25.74 -13.70 -7.04
N HIS A 103 -26.40 -13.83 -8.20
CA HIS A 103 -27.81 -13.45 -8.34
C HIS A 103 -28.73 -14.17 -7.32
N ARG A 104 -28.40 -15.42 -6.97
CA ARG A 104 -29.18 -16.22 -6.02
C ARG A 104 -28.99 -15.72 -4.59
N ASP A 105 -27.81 -15.23 -4.25
CA ASP A 105 -27.53 -14.58 -2.98
C ASP A 105 -28.29 -13.26 -2.87
N GLU A 106 -28.37 -12.49 -3.95
CA GLU A 106 -29.15 -11.26 -3.98
C GLU A 106 -30.66 -11.51 -3.82
N GLU A 107 -31.18 -12.60 -4.37
CA GLU A 107 -32.54 -13.07 -4.11
C GLU A 107 -32.72 -13.49 -2.65
N ALA A 108 -31.80 -14.29 -2.11
CA ALA A 108 -31.87 -14.72 -0.72
C ALA A 108 -31.79 -13.55 0.27
N CYS A 109 -30.96 -12.54 0.00
CA CYS A 109 -30.90 -11.31 0.80
C CYS A 109 -32.24 -10.57 0.79
N ARG A 110 -32.92 -10.51 -0.37
CA ARG A 110 -34.26 -9.90 -0.49
C ARG A 110 -35.32 -10.68 0.26
N GLU A 111 -35.31 -12.01 0.17
CA GLU A 111 -36.25 -12.87 0.91
C GLU A 111 -36.07 -12.79 2.42
N LEU A 112 -34.82 -12.70 2.89
CA LEU A 112 -34.49 -12.66 4.32
C LEU A 112 -34.52 -11.23 4.89
N GLY A 113 -34.70 -10.20 4.06
CA GLY A 113 -34.67 -8.81 4.49
C GLY A 113 -33.32 -8.37 5.06
N MET A 114 -32.23 -8.99 4.61
CA MET A 114 -30.87 -8.74 5.11
C MET A 114 -30.10 -7.82 4.16
N SER A 115 -29.22 -6.99 4.73
CA SER A 115 -28.26 -6.23 3.93
C SER A 115 -27.15 -7.14 3.37
N ARG A 116 -26.56 -6.74 2.24
CA ARG A 116 -25.43 -7.46 1.62
C ARG A 116 -24.25 -7.65 2.59
N GLU A 117 -23.98 -6.64 3.41
CA GLU A 117 -22.88 -6.67 4.40
C GLU A 117 -23.15 -7.63 5.56
N GLU A 118 -24.39 -7.71 6.02
CA GLU A 118 -24.79 -8.68 7.05
C GLU A 118 -24.70 -10.10 6.50
N PHE A 119 -25.15 -10.32 5.26
CA PHE A 119 -25.05 -11.62 4.59
C PHE A 119 -23.59 -12.09 4.45
N CYS A 120 -22.69 -11.22 3.99
CA CYS A 120 -21.27 -11.54 3.88
C CYS A 120 -20.63 -11.81 5.25
N ARG A 121 -21.02 -11.05 6.29
CA ARG A 121 -20.57 -11.31 7.66
C ARG A 121 -21.03 -12.67 8.16
N SER A 122 -22.29 -13.04 7.93
CA SER A 122 -22.84 -14.35 8.26
C SER A 122 -22.10 -15.49 7.52
N MET A 123 -21.82 -15.32 6.23
CA MET A 123 -21.00 -16.28 5.44
C MET A 123 -19.62 -16.50 6.08
N CYS A 124 -18.91 -15.42 6.41
CA CYS A 124 -17.60 -15.49 7.06
C CYS A 124 -17.65 -16.14 8.44
N MET A 125 -18.74 -15.93 9.21
CA MET A 125 -18.91 -16.59 10.51
C MET A 125 -19.11 -18.09 10.34
N VAL A 126 -19.99 -18.52 9.43
CA VAL A 126 -20.27 -19.94 9.18
C VAL A 126 -19.03 -20.68 8.66
N GLU A 127 -18.21 -20.04 7.81
CA GLU A 127 -16.94 -20.60 7.34
C GLU A 127 -15.96 -20.86 8.50
N ARG A 128 -15.91 -19.96 9.49
CA ARG A 128 -15.00 -20.05 10.63
C ARG A 128 -15.47 -21.01 11.72
N GLU A 129 -16.76 -21.00 12.03
CA GLU A 129 -17.31 -21.71 13.20
C GLU A 129 -17.70 -23.16 12.88
N GLN A 130 -17.96 -23.51 11.61
CA GLN A 130 -18.38 -24.85 11.16
C GLN A 130 -19.55 -25.48 11.95
N SER A 131 -20.23 -24.72 12.80
CA SER A 131 -21.37 -25.16 13.61
C SER A 131 -22.55 -24.20 13.40
N PRO A 132 -23.77 -24.73 13.28
CA PRO A 132 -24.95 -23.88 13.12
C PRO A 132 -25.28 -23.21 14.47
N ALA A 133 -25.17 -21.88 14.51
CA ALA A 133 -25.77 -21.11 15.60
C ALA A 133 -27.30 -21.34 15.63
N GLU A 134 -27.82 -21.64 16.82
CA GLU A 134 -29.25 -21.81 17.06
C GLU A 134 -30.01 -20.53 16.67
N GLY A 135 -30.97 -20.65 15.74
CA GLY A 135 -31.83 -19.54 15.30
C GLY A 135 -31.79 -19.20 13.81
N GLY A 136 -30.90 -19.83 13.02
CA GLY A 136 -30.70 -19.51 11.61
C GLY A 136 -30.67 -20.70 10.64
N GLU A 137 -31.30 -21.84 10.97
CA GLU A 137 -31.11 -23.10 10.24
C GLU A 137 -31.27 -23.02 8.71
N LYS A 138 -32.25 -22.24 8.21
CA LYS A 138 -32.46 -22.07 6.76
C LYS A 138 -31.28 -21.32 6.12
N LEU A 139 -30.82 -20.24 6.75
CA LEU A 139 -29.68 -19.44 6.29
C LEU A 139 -28.40 -20.25 6.37
N THR A 140 -28.14 -20.89 7.51
CA THR A 140 -26.94 -21.71 7.70
C THR A 140 -26.90 -22.87 6.71
N LYS A 141 -28.00 -23.59 6.50
CA LYS A 141 -28.06 -24.69 5.52
C LYS A 141 -27.78 -24.19 4.10
N MET A 142 -28.34 -23.05 3.73
CA MET A 142 -28.07 -22.42 2.44
C MET A 142 -26.59 -22.05 2.30
N ILE A 143 -26.02 -21.36 3.28
CA ILE A 143 -24.62 -20.94 3.30
C ILE A 143 -23.68 -22.16 3.27
N SER A 144 -23.90 -23.15 4.13
CA SER A 144 -23.08 -24.35 4.20
C SER A 144 -23.08 -25.14 2.89
N SER A 145 -24.18 -25.15 2.13
CA SER A 145 -24.22 -25.79 0.81
C SER A 145 -23.34 -25.11 -0.24
N ARG A 146 -22.98 -23.84 -0.03
CA ARG A 146 -22.15 -23.03 -0.95
C ARG A 146 -20.67 -23.01 -0.55
N ILE A 147 -20.36 -23.29 0.71
CA ILE A 147 -18.97 -23.36 1.19
C ILE A 147 -18.33 -24.64 0.64
N LEU A 148 -17.32 -24.47 -0.21
CA LEU A 148 -16.54 -25.60 -0.73
C LEU A 148 -15.63 -26.14 0.38
N ILE A 149 -16.00 -27.30 0.92
CA ILE A 149 -15.14 -28.03 1.86
C ILE A 149 -14.00 -28.66 1.07
N ARG A 150 -12.77 -28.28 1.41
CA ARG A 150 -11.57 -28.87 0.82
C ARG A 150 -11.49 -30.35 1.20
N SER A 151 -11.71 -31.24 0.22
CA SER A 151 -11.43 -32.67 0.37
C SER A 151 -9.99 -32.97 -0.02
N GLU A 152 -9.19 -33.50 0.91
CA GLU A 152 -7.83 -33.95 0.62
C GLU A 152 -7.78 -35.20 -0.28
N ARG A 153 -8.92 -35.90 -0.40
CA ARG A 153 -9.05 -37.14 -1.18
C ARG A 153 -9.61 -36.89 -2.59
N PHE A 154 -9.42 -35.69 -3.15
CA PHE A 154 -9.97 -35.36 -4.46
C PHE A 154 -9.23 -36.10 -5.59
N SER A 155 -9.97 -36.90 -6.34
CA SER A 155 -9.58 -37.51 -7.61
C SER A 155 -10.62 -37.08 -8.65
N PRO A 156 -10.24 -36.51 -9.80
CA PRO A 156 -8.94 -36.61 -10.47
C PRO A 156 -7.93 -35.51 -10.12
N LEU A 157 -6.64 -35.86 -10.16
CA LEU A 157 -5.50 -34.99 -9.82
C LEU A 157 -5.30 -33.79 -10.77
N ALA A 158 -5.95 -33.80 -11.94
CA ALA A 158 -5.75 -32.79 -12.99
C ALA A 158 -6.05 -31.34 -12.54
N TYR A 159 -6.92 -31.18 -11.53
CA TYR A 159 -7.30 -29.86 -10.99
C TYR A 159 -6.59 -29.51 -9.67
N VAL A 160 -5.72 -30.39 -9.16
CA VAL A 160 -4.99 -30.15 -7.91
C VAL A 160 -3.81 -29.22 -8.17
N CYS A 161 -3.97 -27.94 -7.83
CA CYS A 161 -2.95 -26.90 -7.95
C CYS A 161 -2.43 -26.44 -6.56
N PHE A 162 -1.33 -25.68 -6.55
CA PHE A 162 -0.77 -24.99 -5.36
C PHE A 162 -0.50 -25.87 -4.12
N ARG A 163 0.06 -27.08 -4.30
CA ARG A 163 0.46 -27.94 -3.18
C ARG A 163 1.53 -27.27 -2.31
N LYS A 164 1.21 -27.02 -1.03
CA LYS A 164 2.17 -26.46 -0.07
C LYS A 164 3.20 -27.53 0.34
N ARG A 165 4.45 -27.36 -0.10
CA ARG A 165 5.60 -28.16 0.37
C ARG A 165 6.39 -27.33 1.38
N ILE A 166 5.97 -27.39 2.64
CA ILE A 166 6.60 -26.59 3.72
C ILE A 166 7.87 -27.31 4.19
N ILE A 167 9.03 -26.68 3.99
CA ILE A 167 10.30 -27.15 4.56
C ILE A 167 10.34 -26.68 6.01
N LYS A 168 10.42 -27.62 6.96
CA LYS A 168 10.59 -27.31 8.39
C LYS A 168 12.09 -27.31 8.71
N PRO A 169 12.74 -26.13 8.83
CA PRO A 169 14.15 -26.09 9.18
C PRO A 169 14.40 -26.58 10.61
N SER A 170 15.61 -27.06 10.88
CA SER A 170 16.03 -27.45 12.23
C SER A 170 16.12 -26.25 13.17
N ARG A 171 16.02 -26.51 14.48
CA ARG A 171 16.14 -25.47 15.50
C ARG A 171 17.54 -24.85 15.49
N ARG A 172 17.60 -23.53 15.60
CA ARG A 172 18.86 -22.79 15.79
C ARG A 172 19.37 -22.96 17.23
N SER A 173 20.63 -22.59 17.48
CA SER A 173 21.22 -22.66 18.82
C SER A 173 20.61 -21.62 19.78
N ARG A 174 20.56 -21.94 21.08
CA ARG A 174 19.99 -21.04 22.11
C ARG A 174 20.60 -19.63 22.10
N ARG A 175 21.93 -19.53 21.96
CA ARG A 175 22.63 -18.24 21.85
C ARG A 175 22.16 -17.39 20.67
N SER A 176 21.84 -18.02 19.54
CA SER A 176 21.33 -17.30 18.36
C SER A 176 19.85 -16.91 18.50
N GLU A 177 19.09 -17.60 19.35
CA GLU A 177 17.70 -17.30 19.66
C GLU A 177 17.58 -16.04 20.52
N GLU A 178 18.43 -15.89 21.55
CA GLU A 178 18.51 -14.67 22.36
C GLU A 178 18.81 -13.43 21.51
N LEU A 179 19.82 -13.51 20.63
CA LEU A 179 20.13 -12.43 19.68
C LEU A 179 18.97 -12.14 18.72
N SER A 180 18.19 -13.16 18.35
CA SER A 180 17.00 -12.98 17.49
C SER A 180 15.88 -12.28 18.27
N LYS A 181 15.69 -12.62 19.54
CA LYS A 181 14.73 -11.97 20.44
C LYS A 181 15.04 -10.48 20.60
N GLU A 182 16.29 -10.12 20.88
CA GLU A 182 16.72 -8.72 20.99
C GLU A 182 16.46 -7.94 19.69
N LYS A 183 16.74 -8.55 18.53
CA LYS A 183 16.44 -7.94 17.21
C LYS A 183 14.95 -7.72 17.01
N VAL A 184 14.11 -8.70 17.36
CA VAL A 184 12.65 -8.57 17.28
C VAL A 184 12.14 -7.47 18.19
N GLU A 185 12.63 -7.38 19.43
CA GLU A 185 12.27 -6.30 20.36
C GLU A 185 12.66 -4.92 19.81
N ARG A 186 13.84 -4.80 19.21
CA ARG A 186 14.28 -3.56 18.56
C ARG A 186 13.37 -3.19 17.38
N ILE A 187 13.09 -4.14 16.48
CA ILE A 187 12.19 -3.95 15.34
C ILE A 187 10.81 -3.50 15.83
N TRP A 188 10.29 -4.12 16.89
CA TRP A 188 9.02 -3.75 17.47
C TRP A 188 9.01 -2.30 17.97
N ARG A 189 10.05 -1.85 18.67
CA ARG A 189 10.16 -0.44 19.12
C ARG A 189 10.20 0.53 17.94
N GLU A 190 10.95 0.19 16.89
CA GLU A 190 11.05 1.01 15.67
C GLU A 190 9.70 1.07 14.92
N LEU A 191 9.00 -0.05 14.76
CA LEU A 191 7.67 -0.12 14.16
C LEU A 191 6.61 0.61 15.00
N HIS A 192 6.70 0.52 16.33
CA HIS A 192 5.80 1.23 17.23
C HIS A 192 5.95 2.76 17.08
N LEU A 193 7.19 3.25 17.04
CA LEU A 193 7.46 4.67 16.80
C LEU A 193 6.95 5.11 15.43
N LEU A 194 7.14 4.30 14.39
CA LEU A 194 6.59 4.55 13.05
C LEU A 194 5.05 4.63 13.08
N GLY A 195 4.39 3.74 13.82
CA GLY A 195 2.93 3.79 14.03
C GLY A 195 2.47 5.11 14.64
N VAL A 196 3.14 5.58 15.70
CA VAL A 196 2.83 6.87 16.35
C VAL A 196 3.04 8.04 15.39
N LEU A 197 4.09 8.02 14.56
CA LEU A 197 4.34 9.05 13.54
C LEU A 197 3.26 9.06 12.45
N CYS A 198 2.83 7.88 12.00
CA CYS A 198 1.71 7.73 11.07
C CYS A 198 0.42 8.31 11.66
N ASP A 199 0.14 8.07 12.95
CA ASP A 199 -1.03 8.63 13.63
C ASP A 199 -1.00 10.16 13.68
N PHE A 200 0.16 10.75 14.00
CA PHE A 200 0.30 12.21 13.97
C PHE A 200 0.14 12.79 12.56
N TYR A 201 0.67 12.11 11.54
CA TYR A 201 0.48 12.50 10.15
C TYR A 201 -1.00 12.45 9.74
N CYS A 202 -1.71 11.39 10.12
CA CYS A 202 -3.16 11.26 9.92
C CYS A 202 -3.95 12.36 10.62
N LYS A 203 -3.63 12.66 11.88
CA LYS A 203 -4.26 13.76 12.65
C LYS A 203 -4.02 15.11 12.00
N ARG A 204 -2.79 15.39 11.55
CA ARG A 204 -2.46 16.63 10.84
C ARG A 204 -3.28 16.77 9.57
N ASN A 205 -3.33 15.73 8.73
CA ASN A 205 -4.10 15.77 7.48
C ASN A 205 -5.61 15.95 7.73
N ARG A 206 -6.15 15.38 8.83
CA ARG A 206 -7.55 15.60 9.22
C ARG A 206 -7.79 17.06 9.61
N LEU A 207 -6.89 17.66 10.40
CA LEU A 207 -6.97 19.08 10.79
C LEU A 207 -6.80 20.02 9.59
N GLU A 208 -5.91 19.70 8.66
CA GLU A 208 -5.74 20.46 7.40
C GLU A 208 -7.03 20.45 6.58
N ARG A 209 -7.67 19.30 6.39
CA ARG A 209 -8.98 19.23 5.71
C ARG A 209 -10.08 19.97 6.47
N ALA A 210 -10.10 19.90 7.80
CA ALA A 210 -11.06 20.64 8.61
C ALA A 210 -10.85 22.15 8.44
N LEU A 211 -9.60 22.61 8.38
CA LEU A 211 -9.26 24.01 8.10
C LEU A 211 -9.74 24.43 6.71
N GLU A 212 -9.48 23.63 5.67
CA GLU A 212 -9.95 23.89 4.30
C GLU A 212 -11.49 24.00 4.23
N SER A 213 -12.20 23.14 4.97
CA SER A 213 -13.67 23.20 5.08
C SER A 213 -14.12 24.51 5.70
N VAL A 214 -13.52 24.91 6.83
CA VAL A 214 -13.85 26.17 7.52
C VAL A 214 -13.53 27.37 6.62
N GLU A 215 -12.41 27.36 5.90
CA GLU A 215 -12.07 28.41 4.94
C GLU A 215 -13.09 28.51 3.80
N SER A 216 -13.55 27.37 3.29
CA SER A 216 -14.60 27.29 2.26
C SER A 216 -15.94 27.83 2.77
N ASP A 217 -16.33 27.51 4.01
CA ASP A 217 -17.56 27.99 4.64
C ASP A 217 -17.50 29.50 4.94
N LEU A 218 -16.36 29.98 5.42
CA LEU A 218 -16.11 31.42 5.60
C LEU A 218 -16.18 32.16 4.27
N PHE A 219 -15.60 31.59 3.21
CA PHE A 219 -15.69 32.13 1.87
C PHE A 219 -17.16 32.21 1.40
N ARG A 220 -17.92 31.10 1.52
CA ARG A 220 -19.34 31.08 1.16
C ARG A 220 -20.16 32.10 1.94
N THR A 221 -19.95 32.18 3.25
CA THR A 221 -20.63 33.15 4.13
C THR A 221 -20.29 34.58 3.73
N SER A 222 -19.02 34.86 3.41
CA SER A 222 -18.58 36.18 2.96
C SER A 222 -19.21 36.58 1.62
N CYS A 223 -19.40 35.63 0.68
CA CYS A 223 -20.10 35.88 -0.57
C CYS A 223 -21.58 36.25 -0.33
N ILE A 224 -22.25 35.55 0.59
CA ILE A 224 -23.63 35.85 0.98
C ILE A 224 -23.71 37.26 1.60
N LEU A 225 -22.82 37.57 2.54
CA LEU A 225 -22.75 38.90 3.16
C LEU A 225 -22.46 40.00 2.12
N MET A 226 -21.60 39.74 1.14
CA MET A 226 -21.34 40.68 0.05
C MET A 226 -22.58 40.94 -0.82
N LYS A 227 -23.38 39.91 -1.13
CA LYS A 227 -24.63 40.08 -1.90
C LYS A 227 -25.64 40.97 -1.16
N ASN A 228 -25.78 40.79 0.16
CA ASN A 228 -26.80 41.47 0.97
C ASN A 228 -26.35 42.81 1.58
N SER A 229 -25.12 43.25 1.32
CA SER A 229 -24.55 44.45 1.95
C SER A 229 -24.41 45.64 1.01
N THR A 230 -24.35 46.83 1.61
CA THR A 230 -24.14 48.11 0.92
C THR A 230 -22.76 48.18 0.25
N ARG A 231 -22.64 49.01 -0.80
CA ARG A 231 -21.40 49.16 -1.60
C ARG A 231 -20.14 49.45 -0.77
N LYS A 232 -20.27 50.21 0.33
CA LYS A 232 -19.15 50.52 1.24
C LYS A 232 -18.70 49.30 2.05
N VAL A 233 -19.63 48.49 2.56
CA VAL A 233 -19.34 47.27 3.33
C VAL A 233 -18.77 46.18 2.42
N ARG A 234 -19.36 46.01 1.22
CA ARG A 234 -18.88 45.08 0.19
C ARG A 234 -17.41 45.31 -0.17
N ARG A 235 -17.01 46.58 -0.36
CA ARG A 235 -15.60 46.98 -0.60
C ARG A 235 -14.67 46.67 0.59
N ARG A 236 -15.14 46.75 1.84
CA ARG A 236 -14.33 46.39 3.01
C ARG A 236 -14.13 44.88 3.11
N ILE A 237 -15.18 44.09 2.87
CA ILE A 237 -15.13 42.63 2.89
C ILE A 237 -14.19 42.12 1.79
N ALA A 238 -14.37 42.57 0.55
CA ALA A 238 -13.51 42.19 -0.58
C ALA A 238 -12.03 42.49 -0.33
N ARG A 239 -11.70 43.67 0.23
CA ARG A 239 -10.31 44.00 0.59
C ARG A 239 -9.73 43.06 1.65
N LYS A 240 -10.52 42.63 2.65
CA LYS A 240 -10.06 41.69 3.68
C LYS A 240 -9.83 40.28 3.13
N MET A 241 -10.58 39.86 2.11
CA MET A 241 -10.40 38.56 1.47
C MET A 241 -9.19 38.54 0.54
N VAL A 242 -9.03 39.56 -0.29
CA VAL A 242 -7.93 39.65 -1.28
C VAL A 242 -6.59 39.94 -0.59
N ASN A 243 -6.55 40.81 0.43
CA ASN A 243 -5.30 41.15 1.11
C ASN A 243 -4.76 40.03 2.02
N ARG A 244 -5.53 38.96 2.31
CA ARG A 244 -4.99 37.78 3.01
C ARG A 244 -4.01 36.99 2.15
N GLN A 245 -4.12 37.03 0.82
CA GLN A 245 -3.18 36.35 -0.08
C GLN A 245 -1.81 37.05 -0.18
N HIS A 246 -1.71 38.31 0.23
CA HIS A 246 -0.49 39.12 0.12
C HIS A 246 0.26 39.37 1.43
N VAL A 247 -0.18 38.79 2.55
CA VAL A 247 0.70 38.71 3.72
C VAL A 247 1.68 37.58 3.47
N SER A 248 2.73 37.87 2.67
CA SER A 248 3.99 37.15 2.80
C SER A 248 4.29 37.01 4.28
N PRO A 249 4.68 35.84 4.80
CA PRO A 249 5.04 35.71 6.20
C PRO A 249 6.17 36.72 6.44
N LYS A 250 5.85 37.83 7.08
CA LYS A 250 6.88 38.72 7.61
C LYS A 250 7.64 37.83 8.58
N GLY A 251 8.85 37.46 8.19
CA GLY A 251 9.80 36.77 9.03
C GLY A 251 10.00 37.61 10.29
N GLY A 252 9.20 37.33 11.31
CA GLY A 252 9.65 37.49 12.67
C GLY A 252 10.87 36.59 12.81
N ALA A 253 11.95 37.11 13.39
CA ALA A 253 13.25 36.49 13.51
C ALA A 253 13.30 35.14 14.27
N ASN A 254 12.15 34.46 14.45
CA ASN A 254 12.01 33.14 15.08
C ASN A 254 11.03 32.23 14.31
N GLY A 255 10.82 32.47 13.01
CA GLY A 255 9.95 31.64 12.16
C GLY A 255 10.50 30.22 11.95
N THR A 256 10.01 29.27 12.73
CA THR A 256 10.19 27.82 12.50
C THR A 256 9.29 27.32 11.37
N SER A 257 9.42 27.92 10.18
CA SER A 257 8.86 27.39 8.94
C SER A 257 9.99 26.77 8.11
N GLY A 258 10.52 25.65 8.59
CA GLY A 258 11.34 24.74 7.78
C GLY A 258 10.55 23.47 7.61
N GLY A 259 10.37 23.00 6.37
CA GLY A 259 9.81 21.67 6.13
C GLY A 259 10.62 20.61 6.88
N ILE A 260 10.04 19.43 7.11
CA ILE A 260 10.70 18.31 7.83
C ILE A 260 12.09 17.99 7.23
N GLY A 261 12.28 18.23 5.93
CA GLY A 261 13.59 18.12 5.27
C GLY A 261 14.69 18.97 5.92
N ASP A 262 14.40 20.20 6.34
CA ASP A 262 15.42 21.08 6.94
C ASP A 262 15.82 20.67 8.35
N ILE A 263 14.92 20.03 9.11
CA ILE A 263 15.19 19.60 10.49
C ILE A 263 16.07 18.35 10.52
N VAL A 264 15.97 17.49 9.50
CA VAL A 264 16.73 16.23 9.43
C VAL A 264 18.20 16.47 9.05
N PHE A 265 18.49 17.50 8.24
CA PHE A 265 19.85 17.73 7.73
C PHE A 265 20.59 18.91 8.38
N ASP A 266 19.90 19.82 9.08
CA ASP A 266 20.56 20.94 9.75
C ASP A 266 21.05 20.57 11.17
N ARG A 267 22.35 20.23 11.24
CA ARG A 267 23.05 19.85 12.47
C ARG A 267 22.98 20.92 13.56
N THR A 268 22.91 22.20 13.21
CA THR A 268 22.86 23.30 14.20
C THR A 268 21.49 23.34 14.88
N ARG A 269 20.43 23.15 14.10
CA ARG A 269 19.05 23.12 14.56
C ARG A 269 18.75 21.90 15.44
N ILE A 270 19.30 20.73 15.08
CA ILE A 270 19.25 19.52 15.91
C ILE A 270 19.95 19.75 17.25
N ARG A 271 21.11 20.43 17.27
CA ARG A 271 21.85 20.74 18.51
C ARG A 271 21.03 21.66 19.42
N LEU A 272 20.40 22.69 18.85
CA LEU A 272 19.55 23.64 19.57
C LEU A 272 18.28 22.99 20.14
N LEU A 273 17.64 22.08 19.37
CA LEU A 273 16.51 21.28 19.84
C LEU A 273 16.91 20.38 21.01
N ARG A 274 18.05 19.68 20.92
CA ARG A 274 18.58 18.85 22.02
C ARG A 274 18.93 19.67 23.27
N GLN A 275 19.35 20.92 23.10
CA GLN A 275 19.59 21.83 24.21
C GLN A 275 18.28 22.25 24.88
N ARG A 276 17.28 22.68 24.11
CA ARG A 276 15.96 23.05 24.62
C ARG A 276 15.26 21.90 25.35
N ILE A 277 15.38 20.67 24.85
CA ILE A 277 14.83 19.47 25.51
C ILE A 277 15.52 19.23 26.86
N ARG A 278 16.84 19.44 26.96
CA ARG A 278 17.58 19.33 28.23
C ARG A 278 17.17 20.42 29.22
N GLU A 279 17.06 21.66 28.77
CA GLU A 279 16.61 22.78 29.59
C GLU A 279 15.16 22.58 30.09
N ALA A 280 14.27 22.05 29.25
CA ALA A 280 12.90 21.72 29.66
C ALA A 280 12.86 20.61 30.72
N LYS A 281 13.67 19.55 30.58
CA LYS A 281 13.79 18.50 31.61
C LYS A 281 14.33 19.04 32.93
N GLN A 282 15.30 19.94 32.89
CA GLN A 282 15.82 20.60 34.10
C GLN A 282 14.75 21.48 34.77
N ARG A 283 13.94 22.21 34.00
CA ARG A 283 12.84 23.02 34.55
C ARG A 283 11.77 22.18 35.24
N ILE A 284 11.40 21.04 34.65
CA ILE A 284 10.44 20.11 35.26
C ILE A 284 10.99 19.57 36.57
N HIS A 285 12.25 19.13 36.58
CA HIS A 285 12.92 18.61 37.77
C HIS A 285 13.03 19.67 38.88
N VAL A 286 13.34 20.93 38.57
CA VAL A 286 13.37 22.01 39.56
C VAL A 286 11.96 22.29 40.12
N SER A 287 10.92 22.24 39.28
CA SER A 287 9.54 22.46 39.73
C SER A 287 9.01 21.35 40.66
N GLU A 288 9.47 20.11 40.48
CA GLU A 288 9.13 18.98 41.35
C GLU A 288 9.77 19.14 42.74
N TYR A 289 11.03 19.58 42.81
CA TYR A 289 11.70 19.89 44.07
C TYR A 289 11.04 21.08 44.80
N ASP A 290 10.66 22.14 44.08
CA ASP A 290 9.98 23.28 44.67
C ASP A 290 8.60 22.90 45.26
N ALA A 291 7.87 22.01 44.58
CA ALA A 291 6.61 21.46 45.07
C ALA A 291 6.80 20.60 46.33
N GLU A 292 7.85 19.77 46.37
CA GLU A 292 8.19 18.93 47.52
C GLU A 292 8.63 19.76 48.74
N ILE A 293 9.44 20.82 48.53
CA ILE A 293 9.84 21.77 49.58
C ILE A 293 8.62 22.51 50.15
N GLN A 294 7.67 22.93 49.30
CA GLN A 294 6.43 23.56 49.77
C GLN A 294 5.54 22.59 50.56
N ALA A 295 5.46 21.32 50.13
CA ALA A 295 4.73 20.29 50.87
C ALA A 295 5.36 20.03 52.24
N PHE A 296 6.70 19.97 52.32
CA PHE A 296 7.42 19.80 53.58
C PHE A 296 7.24 20.99 54.53
N ARG A 297 7.22 22.23 54.02
CA ARG A 297 6.94 23.42 54.84
C ARG A 297 5.54 23.38 55.42
N ARG A 298 4.52 23.06 54.61
CA ARG A 298 3.13 22.93 55.08
C ARG A 298 2.98 21.82 56.13
N HIS A 299 3.66 20.69 55.92
CA HIS A 299 3.70 19.61 56.89
C HIS A 299 4.30 20.10 58.23
N ASN A 300 5.47 20.73 58.20
CA ASN A 300 6.10 21.25 59.42
C ASN A 300 5.30 22.37 60.11
N GLU A 301 4.55 23.18 59.36
CA GLU A 301 3.63 24.18 59.93
C GLU A 301 2.44 23.53 60.63
N MET A 302 1.89 22.43 60.08
CA MET A 302 0.79 21.71 60.73
C MET A 302 1.19 21.03 62.04
N TYR A 303 2.46 20.63 62.19
CA TYR A 303 2.98 19.99 63.41
C TYR A 303 3.72 20.94 64.36
N ARG A 304 3.63 22.26 64.12
CA ARG A 304 4.17 23.32 65.01
C ARG A 304 3.09 24.08 65.80
N MET A 305 1.81 23.71 65.65
CA MET A 305 0.74 24.05 66.61
C MET A 305 0.53 22.88 67.57
#